data_AF-A0A7S3NE94-F1
#
_entry.id   AF-A0A7S3NE94-F1
#
_cell.length_a   1.000
_cell.length_b   1.000
_cell.length_c   1.000
_cell.angle_alpha   90.00
_cell.angle_beta   90.00
_cell.angle_gamma   90.00
#
_symmetry.space_group_name_H-M   'P 1'
#
loop_
_entity.id
_entity.type
_entity.pdbx_description
1 polymer ?
#
loop_
_entity_poly.entity_id
_entity_poly.type
_entity_poly.pdbx_seq_one_letter_code
_entity_poly.pdbx_strand_id
1 'polypeptide(L)'
;IPAFQPSFLELNHILYEMQKNKCFKELKPNRTYELDDFCTDQKKGREEAKEIYDGKVDQITKKLEDLIKEVTESKNIRDEEEFENSKIGQKVKHKAMTVQKEEELTKKNVLKIAKKNISNIGTFIRLIDYMVIETQVKINQDGADLIYSEMLVEDRKVGITSNISYDEEGMAFDPPEGEFVQQFEKILSEIQTTCNDIARVITHPQFNQYIQGLSSTETERKFKDIVEGSENYKLTKSRITQKFIDDFASLRRETVKFEECRIVNKFDSEFSFDEFKRAGHGLKYIQEKLEQLRKWEILINSSIRSQIMKGVVYGNGRKLREKLTNSVKSALNNIRDYLSELTDKKGNETVEKLKFIKKSLGKNMTNLTEYVDFVKLLNEAKAKLEEVIEEKGVIEEMNSILRKSSKSKDINTIATSNINENTLQIKYDRIVSEIDELKIEISSKEALIADGQPEMLLVLDKNIVDVKEKIIELIGKINVGTFIQASSQSAEMCSDLEKLKKRFEESKKRAETYMSSQSVLGQQVTPIEEIEEFEKKWEARYRLWKNRDDFDQDKTIWFEETFRDQDAIEIEKR
;
A
#
# COMPACT_ATOMS: atom_id res chain seq x y z
N ILE A 1 -66.80 7.89 -45.77
CA ILE A 1 -65.95 7.27 -44.73
C ILE A 1 -65.40 5.89 -45.13
N PRO A 2 -66.01 5.07 -46.01
CA PRO A 2 -65.39 3.81 -46.45
C PRO A 2 -64.01 3.96 -47.12
N ALA A 3 -63.80 5.04 -47.89
CA ALA A 3 -62.59 5.25 -48.70
C ALA A 3 -61.30 5.50 -47.91
N PHE A 4 -61.39 6.01 -46.68
CA PHE A 4 -60.22 6.35 -45.85
C PHE A 4 -59.86 5.27 -44.83
N GLN A 5 -60.78 4.32 -44.59
CA GLN A 5 -60.64 3.33 -43.52
C GLN A 5 -59.46 2.36 -43.71
N PRO A 6 -59.20 1.80 -44.91
CA PRO A 6 -58.04 0.93 -45.12
C PRO A 6 -56.72 1.66 -44.88
N SER A 7 -56.54 2.85 -45.47
CA SER A 7 -55.34 3.67 -45.30
C SER A 7 -55.17 4.12 -43.84
N PHE A 8 -56.26 4.44 -43.13
CA PHE A 8 -56.20 4.78 -41.72
C PHE A 8 -55.65 3.64 -40.85
N LEU A 9 -56.08 2.40 -41.09
CA LEU A 9 -55.59 1.23 -40.35
C LEU A 9 -54.10 0.99 -40.62
N GLU A 10 -53.66 1.12 -41.87
CA GLU A 10 -52.25 1.00 -42.24
C GLU A 10 -51.39 2.10 -41.59
N LEU A 11 -51.84 3.35 -41.64
CA LEU A 11 -51.15 4.49 -41.02
C LEU A 11 -51.05 4.32 -39.50
N ASN A 12 -52.12 3.85 -38.85
CA ASN A 12 -52.10 3.56 -37.42
C ASN A 12 -51.11 2.43 -37.06
N HIS A 13 -50.98 1.43 -37.92
CA HIS A 13 -49.97 0.38 -37.75
C HIS A 13 -48.54 0.94 -37.85
N ILE A 14 -48.26 1.82 -38.80
CA ILE A 14 -46.95 2.47 -38.96
C ILE A 14 -46.61 3.31 -37.71
N LEU A 15 -47.59 4.06 -37.18
CA LEU A 15 -47.41 4.83 -35.94
C LEU A 15 -47.15 3.95 -34.73
N TYR A 16 -47.81 2.80 -34.63
CA TYR A 16 -47.55 1.84 -33.56
C TYR A 16 -46.13 1.24 -33.66
N GLU A 17 -45.66 0.94 -34.86
CA GLU A 17 -44.26 0.52 -35.07
C GLU A 17 -43.27 1.63 -34.74
N MET A 18 -43.60 2.89 -35.07
CA MET A 18 -42.81 4.05 -34.68
C MET A 18 -42.68 4.14 -33.15
N GLN A 19 -43.80 3.99 -32.41
CA GLN A 19 -43.81 4.03 -30.94
C GLN A 19 -42.97 2.91 -30.30
N LYS A 20 -42.93 1.71 -30.90
CA LYS A 20 -42.14 0.58 -30.37
C LYS A 20 -40.64 0.83 -30.34
N ASN A 21 -40.14 1.73 -31.17
CA ASN A 21 -38.72 2.06 -31.21
C ASN A 21 -38.41 3.06 -30.10
N LYS A 22 -37.57 2.66 -29.15
CA LYS A 22 -37.26 3.44 -27.94
C LYS A 22 -36.09 4.41 -28.19
N CYS A 23 -36.19 5.62 -27.66
CA CYS A 23 -35.09 6.60 -27.66
C CYS A 23 -34.01 6.33 -26.59
N PHE A 24 -34.30 5.50 -25.60
CA PHE A 24 -33.38 5.19 -24.50
C PHE A 24 -32.95 3.72 -24.57
N LYS A 25 -31.65 3.47 -24.43
CA LYS A 25 -31.07 2.12 -24.37
C LYS A 25 -30.95 1.66 -22.92
N GLU A 26 -31.55 0.51 -22.61
CA GLU A 26 -31.43 -0.12 -21.29
C GLU A 26 -29.99 -0.56 -21.00
N LEU A 27 -29.63 -0.63 -19.71
CA LEU A 27 -28.30 -1.08 -19.31
C LEU A 27 -28.12 -2.56 -19.64
N LYS A 28 -27.04 -2.88 -20.36
CA LYS A 28 -26.71 -4.28 -20.71
C LYS A 28 -26.33 -5.06 -19.44
N PRO A 29 -26.88 -6.27 -19.21
CA PRO A 29 -26.73 -7.00 -17.95
C PRO A 29 -25.29 -7.45 -17.64
N ASN A 30 -24.41 -7.50 -18.65
CA ASN A 30 -23.04 -7.98 -18.54
C ASN A 30 -21.99 -6.87 -18.69
N ARG A 31 -22.39 -5.59 -18.68
CA ARG A 31 -21.45 -4.47 -18.87
C ARG A 31 -21.67 -3.41 -17.80
N THR A 32 -20.60 -3.08 -17.09
CA THR A 32 -20.52 -1.85 -16.29
C THR A 32 -20.05 -0.72 -17.21
N TYR A 33 -20.60 0.47 -17.04
CA TYR A 33 -20.30 1.63 -17.87
C TYR A 33 -19.58 2.69 -17.06
N GLU A 34 -18.60 3.36 -17.64
CA GLU A 34 -18.27 4.72 -17.19
C GLU A 34 -19.37 5.68 -17.66
N LEU A 35 -19.57 6.80 -16.97
CA LEU A 35 -20.67 7.73 -17.27
C LEU A 35 -20.62 8.26 -18.71
N ASP A 36 -19.44 8.63 -19.19
CA ASP A 36 -19.22 9.10 -20.57
C ASP A 36 -19.49 8.02 -21.63
N ASP A 37 -19.04 6.79 -21.35
CA ASP A 37 -19.30 5.62 -22.20
C ASP A 37 -20.81 5.37 -22.34
N PHE A 38 -21.54 5.46 -21.23
CA PHE A 38 -22.99 5.32 -21.21
C PHE A 38 -23.65 6.43 -22.03
N CYS A 39 -23.28 7.69 -21.82
CA CYS A 39 -23.83 8.82 -22.55
C CYS A 39 -23.59 8.70 -24.07
N THR A 40 -22.41 8.19 -24.46
CA THR A 40 -22.07 7.95 -25.87
C THR A 40 -22.94 6.84 -26.48
N ASP A 41 -23.18 5.73 -25.76
CA ASP A 41 -24.07 4.65 -26.23
C ASP A 41 -25.53 5.13 -26.33
N GLN A 42 -25.98 5.97 -25.39
CA GLN A 42 -27.31 6.61 -25.46
C GLN A 42 -27.43 7.51 -26.69
N LYS A 43 -26.42 8.34 -26.99
CA LYS A 43 -26.42 9.21 -28.16
C LYS A 43 -26.56 8.40 -29.46
N LYS A 44 -25.76 7.35 -29.60
CA LYS A 44 -25.85 6.44 -30.75
C LYS A 44 -27.23 5.80 -30.88
N GLY A 45 -27.81 5.35 -29.76
CA GLY A 45 -29.17 4.80 -29.75
C GLY A 45 -30.25 5.77 -30.20
N ARG A 46 -30.13 7.05 -29.81
CA ARG A 46 -31.07 8.09 -30.25
C ARG A 46 -30.92 8.44 -31.73
N GLU A 47 -29.70 8.46 -32.25
CA GLU A 47 -29.45 8.68 -33.70
C GLU A 47 -30.08 7.54 -34.53
N GLU A 48 -29.87 6.28 -34.12
CA GLU A 48 -30.51 5.10 -34.73
C GLU A 48 -32.05 5.20 -34.66
N ALA A 49 -32.61 5.61 -33.52
CA ALA A 49 -34.05 5.79 -33.37
C ALA A 49 -34.60 6.92 -34.25
N LYS A 50 -33.86 8.03 -34.39
CA LYS A 50 -34.24 9.17 -35.23
C LYS A 50 -34.35 8.77 -36.70
N GLU A 51 -33.38 8.03 -37.23
CA GLU A 51 -33.42 7.53 -38.60
C GLU A 51 -34.66 6.65 -38.86
N ILE A 52 -35.04 5.82 -37.87
CA ILE A 52 -36.25 5.01 -37.95
C ILE A 52 -37.50 5.89 -37.95
N TYR A 53 -37.55 6.91 -37.10
CA TYR A 53 -38.69 7.83 -37.03
C TYR A 53 -38.89 8.61 -38.32
N ASP A 54 -37.82 9.18 -38.88
CA ASP A 54 -37.86 9.90 -40.15
C ASP A 54 -38.32 8.97 -41.27
N GLY A 55 -37.77 7.76 -41.36
CA GLY A 55 -38.21 6.76 -42.33
C GLY A 55 -39.68 6.32 -42.17
N LYS A 56 -40.23 6.32 -40.95
CA LYS A 56 -41.65 6.03 -40.70
C LYS A 56 -42.55 7.19 -41.09
N VAL A 57 -42.12 8.44 -40.87
CA VAL A 57 -42.85 9.63 -41.34
C VAL A 57 -42.84 9.74 -42.86
N ASP A 58 -41.75 9.37 -43.53
CA ASP A 58 -41.70 9.27 -44.98
C ASP A 58 -42.67 8.20 -45.53
N GLN A 59 -42.76 7.05 -44.85
CA GLN A 59 -43.76 6.01 -45.19
C GLN A 59 -45.19 6.53 -45.04
N ILE A 60 -45.48 7.27 -43.96
CA ILE A 60 -46.78 7.90 -43.72
C ILE A 60 -47.10 8.91 -44.85
N THR A 61 -46.12 9.76 -45.19
CA THR A 61 -46.24 10.78 -46.23
C THR A 61 -46.55 10.14 -47.58
N LYS A 62 -45.79 9.11 -47.97
CA LYS A 62 -46.04 8.36 -49.22
C LYS A 62 -47.41 7.70 -49.25
N LYS A 63 -47.85 7.10 -48.14
CA LYS A 63 -49.19 6.49 -48.04
C LYS A 63 -50.31 7.51 -48.18
N LEU A 64 -50.11 8.73 -47.66
CA LEU A 64 -51.03 9.85 -47.88
C LEU A 64 -51.03 10.32 -49.34
N GLU A 65 -49.88 10.37 -50.00
CA GLU A 65 -49.78 10.70 -51.44
C GLU A 65 -50.54 9.68 -52.30
N ASP A 66 -50.33 8.39 -52.05
CA ASP A 66 -51.02 7.30 -52.75
C ASP A 66 -52.54 7.40 -52.57
N LEU A 67 -53.00 7.66 -51.35
CA LEU A 67 -54.42 7.88 -51.04
C LEU A 67 -54.98 9.12 -51.74
N ILE A 68 -54.24 10.24 -51.74
CA ILE A 68 -54.66 11.47 -52.45
C ILE A 68 -54.82 11.19 -53.94
N LYS A 69 -53.86 10.46 -54.52
CA LYS A 69 -53.91 10.05 -55.93
C LYS A 69 -55.13 9.17 -56.21
N GLU A 70 -55.36 8.13 -55.40
CA GLU A 70 -56.52 7.23 -55.54
C GLU A 70 -57.86 7.97 -55.46
N VAL A 71 -58.00 8.87 -54.47
CA VAL A 71 -59.23 9.65 -54.26
C VAL A 71 -59.45 10.69 -55.37
N THR A 72 -58.37 11.24 -55.94
CA THR A 72 -58.44 12.23 -57.03
C THR A 72 -58.68 11.56 -58.39
N GLU A 73 -58.02 10.44 -58.69
CA GLU A 73 -58.23 9.65 -59.90
C GLU A 73 -59.64 9.05 -59.96
N SER A 74 -60.19 8.62 -58.81
CA SER A 74 -61.59 8.18 -58.69
C SER A 74 -62.63 9.21 -59.11
N LYS A 75 -62.25 10.51 -59.13
CA LYS A 75 -63.07 11.60 -59.67
C LYS A 75 -62.85 11.77 -61.17
N ASN A 76 -61.59 11.81 -61.62
CA ASN A 76 -61.25 12.05 -63.01
C ASN A 76 -61.73 10.94 -63.97
N ILE A 77 -61.56 9.66 -63.59
CA ILE A 77 -62.03 8.51 -64.40
C ILE A 77 -63.55 8.60 -64.63
N ARG A 78 -64.30 9.16 -63.67
CA ARG A 78 -65.76 9.24 -63.72
C ARG A 78 -66.27 10.49 -64.43
N ASP A 79 -65.54 11.60 -64.32
CA ASP A 79 -65.78 12.79 -65.13
C ASP A 79 -65.48 12.50 -66.62
N GLU A 80 -64.48 11.66 -66.93
CA GLU A 80 -64.20 11.16 -68.29
C GLU A 80 -65.27 10.20 -68.81
N GLU A 81 -65.77 9.26 -67.99
CA GLU A 81 -66.93 8.43 -68.36
C GLU A 81 -68.19 9.26 -68.63
N GLU A 82 -68.43 10.37 -67.92
CA GLU A 82 -69.52 11.31 -68.22
C GLU A 82 -69.31 12.02 -69.56
N PHE A 83 -68.08 12.45 -69.84
CA PHE A 83 -67.74 13.13 -71.09
C PHE A 83 -67.83 12.21 -72.31
N GLU A 84 -67.32 10.97 -72.21
CA GLU A 84 -67.46 9.91 -73.22
C GLU A 84 -68.94 9.57 -73.45
N ASN A 85 -69.72 9.34 -72.39
CA ASN A 85 -71.16 9.05 -72.51
C ASN A 85 -71.97 10.23 -73.07
N SER A 86 -71.51 11.48 -72.86
CA SER A 86 -72.13 12.68 -73.46
C SER A 86 -71.78 12.89 -74.94
N LYS A 87 -70.65 12.32 -75.40
CA LYS A 87 -70.19 12.39 -76.80
C LYS A 87 -70.64 11.22 -77.66
N ILE A 88 -71.00 10.08 -77.07
CA ILE A 88 -71.51 8.91 -77.81
C ILE A 88 -73.00 9.12 -78.13
N GLY A 89 -73.27 9.98 -79.10
CA GLY A 89 -74.56 10.14 -79.76
C GLY A 89 -74.90 9.04 -80.77
N GLN A 90 -74.30 7.84 -80.68
CA GLN A 90 -74.54 6.77 -81.66
C GLN A 90 -74.66 5.37 -81.02
N LYS A 91 -75.90 4.86 -81.05
CA LYS A 91 -76.36 3.46 -81.04
C LYS A 91 -75.65 2.49 -80.09
N VAL A 92 -76.20 2.33 -78.88
CA VAL A 92 -76.07 1.09 -78.09
C VAL A 92 -77.47 0.59 -77.71
N LYS A 93 -77.68 -0.73 -77.86
CA LYS A 93 -78.93 -1.48 -77.66
C LYS A 93 -79.64 -1.12 -76.34
N HIS A 94 -80.97 -0.99 -76.41
CA HIS A 94 -81.88 -0.63 -75.31
C HIS A 94 -81.64 -1.41 -74.01
N LYS A 95 -81.08 -0.75 -72.99
CA LYS A 95 -81.28 -1.10 -71.57
C LYS A 95 -82.67 -0.64 -71.12
N ALA A 96 -83.29 -1.33 -70.16
CA ALA A 96 -84.58 -0.94 -69.59
C ALA A 96 -84.50 0.41 -68.86
N MET A 97 -85.54 1.25 -68.99
CA MET A 97 -85.58 2.63 -68.46
C MET A 97 -85.39 2.71 -66.93
N THR A 98 -85.86 1.70 -66.20
CA THR A 98 -85.66 1.57 -64.74
C THR A 98 -84.20 1.34 -64.38
N VAL A 99 -83.51 0.47 -65.12
CA VAL A 99 -82.08 0.17 -64.93
C VAL A 99 -81.23 1.39 -65.28
N GLN A 100 -81.60 2.15 -66.31
CA GLN A 100 -80.94 3.42 -66.63
C GLN A 100 -81.13 4.48 -65.54
N LYS A 101 -82.34 4.62 -65.00
CA LYS A 101 -82.59 5.54 -63.87
C LYS A 101 -81.85 5.13 -62.60
N GLU A 102 -81.80 3.84 -62.28
CA GLU A 102 -81.04 3.32 -61.14
C GLU A 102 -79.53 3.50 -61.33
N GLU A 103 -79.00 3.26 -62.54
CA GLU A 103 -77.60 3.54 -62.89
C GLU A 103 -77.27 5.04 -62.76
N GLU A 104 -78.13 5.94 -63.24
CA GLU A 104 -77.94 7.40 -63.09
C GLU A 104 -78.01 7.87 -61.64
N LEU A 105 -78.94 7.34 -60.84
CA LEU A 105 -79.06 7.66 -59.41
C LEU A 105 -77.85 7.17 -58.63
N THR A 106 -77.39 5.96 -58.95
CA THR A 106 -76.17 5.39 -58.37
C THR A 106 -74.95 6.21 -58.75
N LYS A 107 -74.80 6.61 -60.03
CA LYS A 107 -73.72 7.49 -60.49
C LYS A 107 -73.74 8.85 -59.80
N LYS A 108 -74.90 9.53 -59.68
CA LYS A 108 -75.02 10.80 -58.95
C LYS A 108 -74.64 10.66 -57.47
N ASN A 109 -75.09 9.60 -56.82
CA ASN A 109 -74.74 9.32 -55.43
C ASN A 109 -73.23 9.09 -55.27
N VAL A 110 -72.62 8.35 -56.20
CA VAL A 110 -71.19 8.06 -56.23
C VAL A 110 -70.35 9.33 -56.49
N LEU A 111 -70.73 10.20 -57.42
CA LEU A 111 -70.08 11.50 -57.66
C LEU A 111 -70.19 12.43 -56.45
N LYS A 112 -71.35 12.45 -55.78
CA LYS A 112 -71.56 13.21 -54.54
C LYS A 112 -70.63 12.70 -53.43
N ILE A 113 -70.44 11.39 -53.31
CA ILE A 113 -69.50 10.77 -52.37
C ILE A 113 -68.05 11.11 -52.73
N ALA A 114 -67.67 11.07 -54.01
CA ALA A 114 -66.32 11.41 -54.47
C ALA A 114 -65.96 12.87 -54.17
N LYS A 115 -66.87 13.82 -54.48
CA LYS A 115 -66.70 15.25 -54.13
C LYS A 115 -66.54 15.46 -52.63
N LYS A 116 -67.33 14.76 -51.81
CA LYS A 116 -67.23 14.79 -50.34
C LYS A 116 -65.92 14.18 -49.82
N ASN A 117 -65.41 13.13 -50.46
CA ASN A 117 -64.13 12.54 -50.08
C ASN A 117 -62.98 13.51 -50.36
N ILE A 118 -62.98 14.19 -51.51
CA ILE A 118 -61.95 15.19 -51.84
C ILE A 118 -61.97 16.37 -50.87
N SER A 119 -63.16 16.89 -50.51
CA SER A 119 -63.26 17.98 -49.52
C SER A 119 -62.75 17.57 -48.13
N ASN A 120 -62.72 16.28 -47.83
CA ASN A 120 -62.28 15.76 -46.53
C ASN A 120 -60.78 15.43 -46.46
N ILE A 121 -60.04 15.45 -47.59
CA ILE A 121 -58.61 15.13 -47.64
C ILE A 121 -57.82 15.98 -46.65
N GLY A 122 -58.02 17.31 -46.65
CA GLY A 122 -57.30 18.21 -45.75
C GLY A 122 -57.57 17.92 -44.27
N THR A 123 -58.81 17.55 -43.91
CA THR A 123 -59.15 17.15 -42.53
C THR A 123 -58.49 15.83 -42.15
N PHE A 124 -58.43 14.88 -43.08
CA PHE A 124 -57.77 13.58 -42.85
C PHE A 124 -56.25 13.73 -42.68
N ILE A 125 -55.58 14.53 -43.52
CA ILE A 125 -54.14 14.83 -43.38
C ILE A 125 -53.86 15.45 -42.02
N ARG A 126 -54.69 16.40 -41.57
CA ARG A 126 -54.57 17.03 -40.26
C ARG A 126 -54.76 16.03 -39.10
N LEU A 127 -55.71 15.10 -39.22
CA LEU A 127 -55.88 14.03 -38.24
C LEU A 127 -54.61 13.17 -38.13
N ILE A 128 -54.03 12.77 -39.27
CA ILE A 128 -52.81 11.96 -39.28
C ILE A 128 -51.61 12.73 -38.71
N ASP A 129 -51.46 14.02 -39.03
CA ASP A 129 -50.44 14.89 -38.42
C ASP A 129 -50.59 14.95 -36.89
N TYR A 130 -51.81 15.09 -36.37
CA TYR A 130 -52.05 15.04 -34.93
C TYR A 130 -51.73 13.68 -34.30
N MET A 131 -52.02 12.58 -34.99
CA MET A 131 -51.63 11.25 -34.52
C MET A 131 -50.11 11.05 -34.50
N VAL A 132 -49.38 11.63 -35.46
CA VAL A 132 -47.90 11.66 -35.45
C VAL A 132 -47.39 12.43 -34.22
N ILE A 133 -47.92 13.63 -33.95
CA ILE A 133 -47.52 14.42 -32.77
C ILE A 133 -47.85 13.67 -31.47
N GLU A 134 -49.04 13.08 -31.37
CA GLU A 134 -49.41 12.28 -30.20
C GLU A 134 -48.44 11.11 -29.98
N THR A 135 -48.03 10.45 -31.07
CA THR A 135 -47.04 9.37 -31.04
C THR A 135 -45.67 9.88 -30.58
N GLN A 136 -45.21 11.02 -31.09
CA GLN A 136 -43.96 11.66 -30.63
C GLN A 136 -44.01 11.97 -29.12
N VAL A 137 -45.13 12.54 -28.63
CA VAL A 137 -45.33 12.85 -27.21
C VAL A 137 -45.29 11.58 -26.36
N LYS A 138 -45.95 10.50 -26.81
CA LYS A 138 -45.91 9.19 -26.14
C LYS A 138 -44.50 8.62 -26.10
N ILE A 139 -43.76 8.61 -27.21
CA ILE A 139 -42.36 8.14 -27.26
C ILE A 139 -41.50 8.89 -26.25
N ASN A 140 -41.63 10.21 -26.16
CA ASN A 140 -40.87 11.02 -25.21
C ASN A 140 -41.21 10.69 -23.74
N GLN A 141 -42.50 10.54 -23.43
CA GLN A 141 -42.94 10.14 -22.09
C GLN A 141 -42.47 8.72 -21.74
N ASP A 142 -42.67 7.76 -22.65
CA ASP A 142 -42.24 6.36 -22.52
C ASP A 142 -40.71 6.28 -22.30
N GLY A 143 -39.94 7.16 -22.97
CA GLY A 143 -38.49 7.28 -22.77
C GLY A 143 -38.12 7.73 -21.35
N ALA A 144 -38.79 8.74 -20.81
CA ALA A 144 -38.57 9.20 -19.44
C ALA A 144 -38.99 8.15 -18.41
N ASP A 145 -40.14 7.52 -18.61
CA ASP A 145 -40.65 6.49 -17.71
C ASP A 145 -39.76 5.24 -17.73
N LEU A 146 -39.20 4.89 -18.89
CA LEU A 146 -38.23 3.80 -19.01
C LEU A 146 -36.95 4.09 -18.22
N ILE A 147 -36.39 5.30 -18.32
CA ILE A 147 -35.23 5.71 -17.51
C ILE A 147 -35.54 5.52 -16.03
N TYR A 148 -36.67 6.05 -15.56
CA TYR A 148 -37.06 5.93 -14.16
C TYR A 148 -37.25 4.46 -13.74
N SER A 149 -37.90 3.65 -14.57
CA SER A 149 -38.10 2.22 -14.30
C SER A 149 -36.77 1.46 -14.18
N GLU A 150 -35.79 1.78 -15.03
CA GLU A 150 -34.46 1.17 -14.96
C GLU A 150 -33.73 1.52 -13.64
N MET A 151 -33.98 2.71 -13.09
CA MET A 151 -33.43 3.14 -11.80
C MET A 151 -34.07 2.47 -10.57
N LEU A 152 -35.26 1.88 -10.72
CA LEU A 152 -35.95 1.17 -9.65
C LEU A 152 -35.57 -0.31 -9.53
N VAL A 153 -34.76 -0.84 -10.45
CA VAL A 153 -34.30 -2.23 -10.39
C VAL A 153 -33.32 -2.42 -9.24
N GLU A 154 -33.71 -3.20 -8.22
CA GLU A 154 -32.94 -3.35 -6.98
C GLU A 154 -31.79 -4.38 -7.08
N ASP A 155 -31.97 -5.49 -7.81
CA ASP A 155 -31.01 -6.61 -7.85
C ASP A 155 -29.98 -6.52 -9.00
N ARG A 156 -29.53 -5.32 -9.32
CA ARG A 156 -28.62 -5.11 -10.46
C ARG A 156 -27.16 -5.43 -10.08
N LYS A 157 -26.48 -6.21 -10.93
CA LYS A 157 -25.04 -6.52 -10.76
C LYS A 157 -24.10 -5.52 -11.43
N VAL A 158 -24.62 -4.76 -12.40
CA VAL A 158 -23.87 -3.82 -13.23
C VAL A 158 -24.58 -2.48 -13.26
N GLY A 159 -23.85 -1.39 -13.44
CA GLY A 159 -24.40 -0.05 -13.44
C GLY A 159 -23.42 0.93 -14.07
N ILE A 160 -23.62 2.21 -13.76
CA ILE A 160 -22.75 3.30 -14.19
C ILE A 160 -21.80 3.61 -13.02
N THR A 161 -20.50 3.51 -13.27
CA THR A 161 -19.45 3.59 -12.26
C THR A 161 -19.33 5.01 -11.69
N SER A 162 -19.18 5.07 -10.36
CA SER A 162 -18.58 6.21 -9.65
C SER A 162 -17.50 5.67 -8.72
N ASN A 163 -16.26 6.09 -8.93
CA ASN A 163 -15.10 5.69 -8.14
C ASN A 163 -15.14 6.39 -6.78
N ILE A 164 -14.92 5.61 -5.73
CA ILE A 164 -14.93 6.10 -4.35
C ILE A 164 -13.49 6.37 -3.92
N SER A 165 -13.21 7.57 -3.40
CA SER A 165 -11.88 7.98 -2.93
C SER A 165 -11.99 8.86 -1.68
N TYR A 166 -10.85 9.14 -1.03
CA TYR A 166 -10.80 10.11 0.06
C TYR A 166 -10.59 11.52 -0.47
N ASP A 167 -11.31 12.46 0.12
CA ASP A 167 -11.15 13.91 -0.03
C ASP A 167 -10.87 14.54 1.35
N GLU A 168 -10.61 15.85 1.42
CA GLU A 168 -10.21 16.56 2.65
C GLU A 168 -11.21 16.34 3.81
N GLU A 169 -12.50 16.51 3.54
CA GLU A 169 -13.56 16.46 4.57
C GLU A 169 -14.33 15.13 4.63
N GLY A 170 -14.11 14.21 3.70
CA GLY A 170 -14.89 12.97 3.65
C GLY A 170 -14.60 12.07 2.45
N MET A 171 -15.60 11.27 2.07
CA MET A 171 -15.55 10.42 0.89
C MET A 171 -15.96 11.22 -0.35
N ALA A 172 -15.16 11.16 -1.40
CA ALA A 172 -15.48 11.71 -2.71
C ALA A 172 -15.92 10.61 -3.69
N PHE A 173 -16.73 11.04 -4.65
CA PHE A 173 -17.32 10.23 -5.71
C PHE A 173 -16.93 10.83 -7.05
N ASP A 174 -16.38 10.02 -7.94
CA ASP A 174 -15.92 10.45 -9.26
C ASP A 174 -16.43 9.49 -10.35
N PRO A 175 -17.46 9.87 -11.14
CA PRO A 175 -18.10 11.19 -11.16
C PRO A 175 -18.99 11.48 -9.93
N PRO A 176 -19.20 12.77 -9.56
CA PRO A 176 -20.05 13.16 -8.43
C PRO A 176 -21.54 13.15 -8.78
N GLU A 177 -22.39 13.17 -7.74
CA GLU A 177 -23.86 13.18 -7.86
C GLU A 177 -24.39 14.23 -8.86
N GLY A 178 -23.86 15.45 -8.81
CA GLY A 178 -24.29 16.53 -9.70
C GLY A 178 -24.03 16.25 -11.17
N GLU A 179 -22.98 15.49 -11.50
CA GLU A 179 -22.67 15.14 -12.88
C GLU A 179 -23.65 14.09 -13.42
N PHE A 180 -24.01 13.10 -12.61
CA PHE A 180 -25.06 12.13 -12.96
C PHE A 180 -26.39 12.83 -13.26
N VAL A 181 -26.80 13.75 -12.38
CA VAL A 181 -28.03 14.53 -12.58
C VAL A 181 -27.96 15.31 -13.89
N GLN A 182 -26.89 16.07 -14.12
CA GLN A 182 -26.72 16.87 -15.34
C GLN A 182 -26.74 16.02 -16.61
N GLN A 183 -26.04 14.88 -16.63
CA GLN A 183 -26.01 14.02 -17.82
C GLN A 183 -27.37 13.37 -18.10
N PHE A 184 -28.12 12.96 -17.08
CA PHE A 184 -29.46 12.41 -17.28
C PHE A 184 -30.49 13.48 -17.67
N GLU A 185 -30.39 14.70 -17.14
CA GLU A 185 -31.19 15.83 -17.63
C GLU A 185 -30.89 16.15 -19.10
N LYS A 186 -29.61 16.10 -19.48
CA LYS A 186 -29.19 16.25 -20.88
C LYS A 186 -29.76 15.15 -21.75
N ILE A 187 -29.70 13.88 -21.33
CA ILE A 187 -30.31 12.75 -22.05
C ILE A 187 -31.81 12.99 -22.26
N LEU A 188 -32.55 13.42 -21.23
CA LEU A 188 -33.98 13.74 -21.34
C LEU A 188 -34.24 14.87 -22.34
N SER A 189 -33.44 15.94 -22.30
CA SER A 189 -33.52 17.06 -23.26
C SER A 189 -33.19 16.63 -24.69
N GLU A 190 -32.23 15.71 -24.86
CA GLU A 190 -31.84 15.19 -26.17
C GLU A 190 -32.92 14.26 -26.74
N ILE A 191 -33.59 13.45 -25.90
CA ILE A 191 -34.78 12.68 -26.31
C ILE A 191 -35.88 13.62 -26.82
N GLN A 192 -36.17 14.68 -26.06
CA GLN A 192 -37.17 15.69 -26.47
C GLN A 192 -36.78 16.34 -27.79
N THR A 193 -35.50 16.66 -27.98
CA THR A 193 -34.99 17.26 -29.23
C THR A 193 -35.15 16.29 -30.40
N THR A 194 -34.77 15.02 -30.23
CA THR A 194 -34.94 13.97 -31.24
C THR A 194 -36.41 13.84 -31.68
N CYS A 195 -37.35 13.84 -30.74
CA CYS A 195 -38.77 13.77 -31.06
C CYS A 195 -39.31 15.05 -31.74
N ASN A 196 -38.80 16.22 -31.35
CA ASN A 196 -39.21 17.51 -31.92
C ASN A 196 -38.68 17.74 -33.34
N ASP A 197 -37.52 17.19 -33.67
CA ASP A 197 -36.87 17.33 -34.99
C ASP A 197 -37.57 16.55 -36.10
N ILE A 198 -38.44 15.60 -35.75
CA ILE A 198 -39.18 14.78 -36.71
C ILE A 198 -40.12 15.68 -37.52
N ALA A 199 -40.01 15.60 -38.84
CA ALA A 199 -40.75 16.46 -39.76
C ALA A 199 -42.27 16.34 -39.59
N ARG A 200 -42.97 17.48 -39.67
CA ARG A 200 -44.43 17.54 -39.58
C ARG A 200 -45.05 17.15 -40.92
N VAL A 201 -45.96 16.17 -40.89
CA VAL A 201 -46.68 15.71 -42.09
C VAL A 201 -47.42 16.87 -42.75
N ILE A 202 -48.07 17.73 -41.96
CA ILE A 202 -48.84 18.88 -42.48
C ILE A 202 -47.98 19.92 -43.22
N THR A 203 -46.68 19.95 -42.97
CA THR A 203 -45.74 20.90 -43.62
C THR A 203 -45.19 20.41 -44.95
N HIS A 204 -45.53 19.18 -45.35
CA HIS A 204 -45.02 18.61 -46.58
C HIS A 204 -45.54 19.37 -47.82
N PRO A 205 -44.68 19.78 -48.77
CA PRO A 205 -45.05 20.65 -49.88
C PRO A 205 -46.24 20.14 -50.72
N GLN A 206 -46.37 18.83 -50.88
CA GLN A 206 -47.43 18.21 -51.69
C GLN A 206 -48.83 18.36 -51.08
N PHE A 207 -48.94 18.65 -49.79
CA PHE A 207 -50.22 18.74 -49.09
C PHE A 207 -50.75 20.18 -48.99
N ASN A 208 -49.92 21.19 -49.28
CA ASN A 208 -50.25 22.62 -49.14
C ASN A 208 -51.60 22.99 -49.80
N GLN A 209 -51.85 22.50 -51.01
CA GLN A 209 -53.09 22.78 -51.77
C GLN A 209 -54.36 22.28 -51.08
N TYR A 210 -54.26 21.30 -50.19
CA TYR A 210 -55.40 20.72 -49.45
C TYR A 210 -55.57 21.32 -48.05
N ILE A 211 -54.61 22.13 -47.59
CA ILE A 211 -54.52 22.64 -46.21
C ILE A 211 -54.75 24.16 -46.14
N GLN A 212 -54.53 24.91 -47.22
CA GLN A 212 -54.58 26.40 -47.28
C GLN A 212 -55.88 27.08 -46.77
N GLY A 213 -56.97 26.35 -46.54
CA GLY A 213 -58.21 26.86 -45.93
C GLY A 213 -58.51 26.39 -44.49
N LEU A 214 -57.65 25.55 -43.91
CA LEU A 214 -57.80 24.97 -42.56
C LEU A 214 -56.88 25.62 -41.52
N SER A 215 -55.90 26.40 -41.98
CA SER A 215 -54.86 27.07 -41.19
C SER A 215 -55.39 28.37 -40.56
N SER A 216 -56.24 28.25 -39.54
CA SER A 216 -56.42 29.32 -38.57
C SER A 216 -55.33 29.18 -37.50
N THR A 217 -54.61 30.28 -37.29
CA THR A 217 -53.39 30.52 -36.49
C THR A 217 -53.40 30.06 -35.02
N GLU A 218 -54.48 29.44 -34.53
CA GLU A 218 -54.62 29.01 -33.12
C GLU A 218 -54.43 27.50 -32.88
N THR A 219 -54.23 26.67 -33.91
CA THR A 219 -54.33 25.19 -33.76
C THR A 219 -53.09 24.36 -34.07
N GLU A 220 -51.92 24.97 -34.27
CA GLU A 220 -50.64 24.26 -34.37
C GLU A 220 -50.00 24.14 -32.98
N ARG A 221 -50.59 23.33 -32.09
CA ARG A 221 -49.87 22.94 -30.87
C ARG A 221 -48.56 22.26 -31.28
N LYS A 222 -47.44 22.80 -30.82
CA LYS A 222 -46.13 22.22 -31.11
C LYS A 222 -45.86 21.10 -30.11
N PHE A 223 -45.14 20.07 -30.55
CA PHE A 223 -44.72 18.95 -29.70
C PHE A 223 -44.12 19.44 -28.38
N LYS A 224 -43.21 20.42 -28.46
CA LYS A 224 -42.51 21.01 -27.30
C LYS A 224 -43.48 21.57 -26.25
N ASP A 225 -44.50 22.31 -26.66
CA ASP A 225 -45.47 22.93 -25.76
C ASP A 225 -46.31 21.86 -25.02
N ILE A 226 -46.61 20.74 -25.67
CA ILE A 226 -47.36 19.63 -25.07
C ILE A 226 -46.52 18.91 -24.02
N VAL A 227 -45.26 18.59 -24.34
CA VAL A 227 -44.34 17.91 -23.42
C VAL A 227 -44.00 18.78 -22.22
N GLU A 228 -43.67 20.06 -22.45
CA GLU A 228 -43.35 21.00 -21.36
C GLU A 228 -44.59 21.42 -20.57
N GLY A 229 -45.78 21.28 -21.13
CA GLY A 229 -47.04 21.43 -20.41
C GLY A 229 -47.44 20.21 -19.57
N SER A 230 -46.88 19.02 -19.86
CA SER A 230 -47.27 17.76 -19.23
C SER A 230 -46.81 17.68 -17.77
N GLU A 231 -47.76 17.54 -16.85
CA GLU A 231 -47.48 17.29 -15.43
C GLU A 231 -46.78 15.95 -15.22
N ASN A 232 -47.17 14.92 -15.97
CA ASN A 232 -46.56 13.58 -15.88
C ASN A 232 -45.07 13.62 -16.24
N TYR A 233 -44.71 14.33 -17.32
CA TYR A 233 -43.31 14.44 -17.75
C TYR A 233 -42.47 15.18 -16.70
N LYS A 234 -42.98 16.30 -16.17
CA LYS A 234 -42.34 17.05 -15.07
C LYS A 234 -42.16 16.20 -13.82
N LEU A 235 -43.17 15.41 -13.47
CA LEU A 235 -43.12 14.51 -12.33
C LEU A 235 -42.07 13.41 -12.52
N THR A 236 -42.03 12.74 -13.68
CA THR A 236 -41.03 11.71 -13.98
C THR A 236 -39.61 12.31 -13.97
N LYS A 237 -39.39 13.48 -14.58
CA LYS A 237 -38.09 14.19 -14.53
C LYS A 237 -37.65 14.48 -13.09
N SER A 238 -38.57 14.95 -12.25
CA SER A 238 -38.29 15.24 -10.84
C SER A 238 -37.96 13.96 -10.05
N ARG A 239 -38.67 12.86 -10.32
CA ARG A 239 -38.44 11.55 -9.71
C ARG A 239 -37.07 10.96 -10.06
N ILE A 240 -36.64 11.10 -11.32
CA ILE A 240 -35.29 10.68 -11.76
C ILE A 240 -34.22 11.43 -10.95
N THR A 241 -34.36 12.75 -10.84
CA THR A 241 -33.42 13.58 -10.08
C THR A 241 -33.39 13.19 -8.60
N GLN A 242 -34.56 13.06 -7.97
CA GLN A 242 -34.67 12.66 -6.56
C GLN A 242 -34.06 11.27 -6.31
N LYS A 243 -34.25 10.34 -7.24
CA LYS A 243 -33.70 8.98 -7.11
C LYS A 243 -32.17 8.98 -7.05
N PHE A 244 -31.50 9.81 -7.86
CA PHE A 244 -30.04 9.96 -7.76
C PHE A 244 -29.61 10.52 -6.40
N ILE A 245 -30.29 11.55 -5.90
CA ILE A 245 -30.01 12.15 -4.58
C ILE A 245 -30.12 11.07 -3.49
N ASP A 246 -31.18 10.26 -3.52
CA ASP A 246 -31.42 9.20 -2.54
C ASP A 246 -30.39 8.06 -2.65
N ASP A 247 -29.99 7.70 -3.87
CA ASP A 247 -28.99 6.66 -4.14
C ASP A 247 -27.60 7.08 -3.67
N PHE A 248 -27.16 8.31 -3.99
CA PHE A 248 -25.90 8.84 -3.50
C PHE A 248 -25.91 9.08 -1.99
N ALA A 249 -27.02 9.49 -1.39
CA ALA A 249 -27.17 9.54 0.07
C ALA A 249 -27.03 8.15 0.71
N SER A 250 -27.53 7.12 0.05
CA SER A 250 -27.38 5.73 0.50
C SER A 250 -25.95 5.22 0.32
N LEU A 251 -25.27 5.57 -0.77
CA LEU A 251 -23.84 5.29 -0.96
C LEU A 251 -22.98 5.98 0.10
N ARG A 252 -23.25 7.26 0.42
CA ARG A 252 -22.57 7.99 1.50
C ARG A 252 -22.73 7.29 2.84
N ARG A 253 -23.92 6.80 3.18
CA ARG A 253 -24.15 6.04 4.42
C ARG A 253 -23.38 4.72 4.47
N GLU A 254 -23.29 3.98 3.36
CA GLU A 254 -22.53 2.73 3.33
C GLU A 254 -21.01 2.95 3.37
N THR A 255 -20.54 4.05 2.80
CA THR A 255 -19.11 4.40 2.75
C THR A 255 -18.59 5.03 4.04
N VAL A 256 -19.43 5.31 5.05
CA VAL A 256 -18.99 5.77 6.39
C VAL A 256 -17.95 4.81 6.99
N LYS A 257 -18.10 3.49 6.80
CA LYS A 257 -17.11 2.52 7.31
C LYS A 257 -15.76 2.63 6.62
N PHE A 258 -15.70 3.18 5.40
CA PHE A 258 -14.43 3.37 4.70
C PHE A 258 -13.59 4.42 5.42
N GLU A 259 -14.22 5.34 6.16
CA GLU A 259 -13.51 6.38 6.92
C GLU A 259 -12.67 5.84 8.08
N GLU A 260 -13.01 4.66 8.60
CA GLU A 260 -12.15 3.96 9.58
C GLU A 260 -10.75 3.68 9.00
N CYS A 261 -10.64 3.53 7.67
CA CYS A 261 -9.38 3.30 6.98
C CYS A 261 -8.64 4.60 6.59
N ARG A 262 -9.18 5.80 6.88
CA ARG A 262 -8.53 7.09 6.56
C ARG A 262 -7.15 7.22 7.23
N ILE A 263 -7.00 6.65 8.42
CA ILE A 263 -5.71 6.59 9.13
C ILE A 263 -4.62 5.89 8.29
N VAL A 264 -4.99 4.91 7.47
CA VAL A 264 -4.07 4.21 6.58
C VAL A 264 -3.68 5.10 5.40
N ASN A 265 -4.62 5.85 4.84
CA ASN A 265 -4.32 6.79 3.76
C ASN A 265 -3.39 7.93 4.23
N LYS A 266 -3.55 8.41 5.47
CA LYS A 266 -2.62 9.36 6.09
C LYS A 266 -1.24 8.74 6.29
N PHE A 267 -1.19 7.51 6.77
CA PHE A 267 0.07 6.78 6.89
C PHE A 267 0.80 6.65 5.55
N ASP A 268 0.10 6.33 4.46
CA ASP A 268 0.69 6.23 3.10
C ASP A 268 1.36 7.53 2.65
N SER A 269 0.86 8.68 3.10
CA SER A 269 1.39 10.00 2.73
C SER A 269 2.49 10.50 3.68
N GLU A 270 2.47 10.09 4.95
CA GLU A 270 3.40 10.58 5.97
C GLU A 270 4.58 9.62 6.24
N PHE A 271 4.43 8.32 5.96
CA PHE A 271 5.42 7.33 6.34
C PHE A 271 6.61 7.28 5.38
N SER A 272 7.80 7.57 5.90
CA SER A 272 9.08 7.35 5.23
C SER A 272 9.82 6.15 5.83
N PHE A 273 10.05 5.13 5.00
CA PHE A 273 10.83 3.96 5.42
C PHE A 273 12.30 4.30 5.72
N ASP A 274 12.89 5.25 4.98
CA ASP A 274 14.28 5.65 5.20
C ASP A 274 14.49 6.38 6.53
N GLU A 275 13.51 7.18 6.96
CA GLU A 275 13.52 7.79 8.28
C GLU A 275 13.37 6.76 9.38
N PHE A 276 12.45 5.81 9.20
CA PHE A 276 12.28 4.68 10.11
C PHE A 276 13.56 3.84 10.26
N LYS A 277 14.27 3.56 9.15
CA LYS A 277 15.54 2.82 9.16
C LYS A 277 16.65 3.61 9.89
N ARG A 278 16.74 4.92 9.64
CA ARG A 278 17.76 5.80 10.26
C ARG A 278 17.56 5.99 11.77
N ALA A 279 16.32 5.97 12.24
CA ALA A 279 16.00 6.17 13.65
C ALA A 279 16.47 5.02 14.57
N GLY A 280 16.83 3.86 14.01
CA GLY A 280 17.43 2.77 14.79
C GLY A 280 16.52 2.21 15.89
N HIS A 281 15.25 2.02 15.58
CA HIS A 281 14.25 1.57 16.56
C HIS A 281 14.57 0.20 17.19
N GLY A 282 14.23 0.04 18.47
CA GLY A 282 14.35 -1.24 19.19
C GLY A 282 13.34 -2.29 18.74
N LEU A 283 13.62 -3.56 19.03
CA LEU A 283 12.86 -4.72 18.55
C LEU A 283 11.37 -4.68 18.91
N LYS A 284 11.04 -4.26 20.14
CA LYS A 284 9.65 -4.11 20.60
C LYS A 284 8.84 -3.15 19.73
N TYR A 285 9.42 -2.01 19.34
CA TYR A 285 8.75 -1.02 18.49
C TYR A 285 8.56 -1.55 17.06
N ILE A 286 9.55 -2.27 16.53
CA ILE A 286 9.44 -2.93 15.22
C ILE A 286 8.29 -3.94 15.23
N GLN A 287 8.18 -4.75 16.29
CA GLN A 287 7.09 -5.71 16.45
C GLN A 287 5.72 -5.02 16.51
N GLU A 288 5.57 -3.99 17.36
CA GLU A 288 4.34 -3.21 17.48
C GLU A 288 3.92 -2.61 16.13
N LYS A 289 4.90 -2.11 15.34
CA LYS A 289 4.64 -1.55 14.01
C LYS A 289 4.19 -2.61 13.02
N LEU A 290 4.81 -3.79 12.98
CA LEU A 290 4.39 -4.91 12.14
C LEU A 290 2.99 -5.41 12.49
N GLU A 291 2.63 -5.44 13.78
CA GLU A 291 1.29 -5.79 14.25
C GLU A 291 0.25 -4.73 13.87
N GLN A 292 0.58 -3.44 14.00
CA GLN A 292 -0.28 -2.34 13.58
C GLN A 292 -0.60 -2.44 12.08
N LEU A 293 0.41 -2.64 11.24
CA LEU A 293 0.24 -2.76 9.79
C LEU A 293 -0.64 -3.97 9.42
N ARG A 294 -0.51 -5.10 10.11
CA ARG A 294 -1.42 -6.25 9.89
C ARG A 294 -2.85 -5.98 10.32
N LYS A 295 -3.05 -5.27 11.44
CA LYS A 295 -4.40 -4.84 11.86
C LYS A 295 -5.03 -3.96 10.78
N TRP A 296 -4.25 -3.07 10.16
CA TRP A 296 -4.72 -2.25 9.04
C TRP A 296 -5.04 -3.08 7.79
N GLU A 297 -4.23 -4.08 7.44
CA GLU A 297 -4.54 -4.99 6.33
C GLU A 297 -5.89 -5.70 6.53
N ILE A 298 -6.19 -6.15 7.76
CA ILE A 298 -7.48 -6.75 8.10
C ILE A 298 -8.60 -5.71 8.01
N LEU A 299 -8.40 -4.52 8.60
CA LEU A 299 -9.36 -3.42 8.62
C LEU A 299 -9.79 -2.99 7.21
N ILE A 300 -8.83 -2.82 6.30
CA ILE A 300 -9.08 -2.49 4.89
C ILE A 300 -9.99 -3.53 4.24
N ASN A 301 -9.70 -4.82 4.47
CA ASN A 301 -10.44 -5.92 3.89
C ASN A 301 -11.84 -6.11 4.49
N SER A 302 -12.06 -5.72 5.75
CA SER A 302 -13.36 -5.81 6.43
C SER A 302 -14.24 -4.59 6.20
N SER A 303 -13.65 -3.39 6.13
CA SER A 303 -14.39 -2.13 6.11
C SER A 303 -14.64 -1.64 4.67
N ILE A 304 -13.70 -1.85 3.74
CA ILE A 304 -13.85 -1.40 2.35
C ILE A 304 -14.46 -2.49 1.47
N ARG A 305 -15.72 -2.30 1.10
CA ARG A 305 -16.40 -3.11 0.09
C ARG A 305 -15.89 -2.75 -1.30
N SER A 306 -15.61 -3.77 -2.12
CA SER A 306 -15.13 -3.54 -3.48
C SER A 306 -16.19 -2.91 -4.37
N GLN A 307 -17.47 -3.21 -4.13
CA GLN A 307 -18.59 -2.83 -5.00
C GLN A 307 -19.82 -2.55 -4.13
N ILE A 308 -20.53 -1.45 -4.43
CA ILE A 308 -21.80 -1.08 -3.79
C ILE A 308 -22.77 -0.64 -4.89
N MET A 309 -23.92 -1.29 -5.00
CA MET A 309 -24.94 -0.91 -5.98
C MET A 309 -26.07 -0.12 -5.32
N LYS A 310 -26.46 1.01 -5.89
CA LYS A 310 -27.66 1.79 -5.53
C LYS A 310 -28.35 2.30 -6.80
N GLY A 311 -29.51 1.71 -7.13
CA GLY A 311 -30.21 1.99 -8.38
C GLY A 311 -29.33 1.69 -9.59
N VAL A 312 -29.09 2.69 -10.44
CA VAL A 312 -28.15 2.58 -11.57
C VAL A 312 -26.70 2.92 -11.22
N VAL A 313 -26.44 3.46 -10.02
CA VAL A 313 -25.11 3.92 -9.61
C VAL A 313 -24.31 2.77 -9.02
N TYR A 314 -23.16 2.51 -9.62
CA TYR A 314 -22.20 1.51 -9.21
C TYR A 314 -21.02 2.16 -8.48
N GLY A 315 -21.05 2.13 -7.14
CA GLY A 315 -19.97 2.63 -6.29
C GLY A 315 -18.77 1.68 -6.31
N ASN A 316 -17.65 2.15 -6.85
CA ASN A 316 -16.43 1.36 -7.00
C ASN A 316 -15.40 1.70 -5.90
N GLY A 317 -15.37 0.88 -4.85
CA GLY A 317 -14.37 0.96 -3.77
C GLY A 317 -13.11 0.13 -4.03
N ARG A 318 -13.05 -0.62 -5.15
CA ARG A 318 -11.96 -1.54 -5.46
C ARG A 318 -10.62 -0.82 -5.59
N LYS A 319 -10.56 0.27 -6.35
CA LYS A 319 -9.32 1.05 -6.55
C LYS A 319 -8.76 1.57 -5.23
N LEU A 320 -9.63 2.09 -4.35
CA LEU A 320 -9.23 2.57 -3.03
C LEU A 320 -8.68 1.43 -2.16
N ARG A 321 -9.39 0.30 -2.11
CA ARG A 321 -8.94 -0.89 -1.38
C ARG A 321 -7.58 -1.38 -1.86
N GLU A 322 -7.39 -1.48 -3.18
CA GLU A 322 -6.14 -1.92 -3.80
C GLU A 322 -4.98 -0.97 -3.46
N LYS A 323 -5.19 0.34 -3.59
CA LYS A 323 -4.19 1.36 -3.21
C LYS A 323 -3.73 1.19 -1.77
N LEU A 324 -4.66 1.16 -0.81
CA LEU A 324 -4.32 1.05 0.61
C LEU A 324 -3.67 -0.30 0.95
N THR A 325 -4.19 -1.39 0.37
CA THR A 325 -3.64 -2.73 0.59
C THR A 325 -2.19 -2.81 0.10
N ASN A 326 -1.91 -2.25 -1.08
CA ASN A 326 -0.57 -2.24 -1.66
C ASN A 326 0.40 -1.41 -0.83
N SER A 327 -0.03 -0.25 -0.33
CA SER A 327 0.77 0.59 0.58
C SER A 327 1.16 -0.17 1.85
N VAL A 328 0.18 -0.75 2.55
CA VAL A 328 0.43 -1.52 3.78
C VAL A 328 1.32 -2.73 3.52
N LYS A 329 1.08 -3.47 2.43
CA LYS A 329 1.92 -4.60 2.03
C LYS A 329 3.37 -4.19 1.75
N SER A 330 3.57 -3.06 1.06
CA SER A 330 4.89 -2.51 0.80
C SER A 330 5.62 -2.17 2.09
N ALA A 331 4.96 -1.43 3.01
CA ALA A 331 5.53 -1.10 4.32
C ALA A 331 5.85 -2.34 5.16
N LEU A 332 4.97 -3.35 5.16
CA LEU A 332 5.20 -4.63 5.84
C LEU A 332 6.45 -5.33 5.31
N ASN A 333 6.60 -5.40 3.98
CA ASN A 333 7.75 -6.07 3.36
C ASN A 333 9.04 -5.31 3.66
N ASN A 334 9.07 -3.99 3.52
CA ASN A 334 10.25 -3.19 3.81
C ASN A 334 10.72 -3.35 5.27
N ILE A 335 9.80 -3.35 6.24
CA ILE A 335 10.14 -3.56 7.65
C ILE A 335 10.62 -5.00 7.91
N ARG A 336 10.05 -6.01 7.24
CA ARG A 336 10.54 -7.40 7.32
C ARG A 336 11.94 -7.55 6.75
N ASP A 337 12.21 -6.95 5.61
CA ASP A 337 13.52 -7.00 4.97
C ASP A 337 14.56 -6.33 5.88
N TYR A 338 14.23 -5.18 6.47
CA TYR A 338 15.07 -4.54 7.47
C TYR A 338 15.33 -5.42 8.70
N LEU A 339 14.30 -6.06 9.25
CA LEU A 339 14.47 -6.98 10.38
C LEU A 339 15.32 -8.20 10.00
N SER A 340 15.20 -8.69 8.77
CA SER A 340 16.04 -9.77 8.23
C SER A 340 17.51 -9.34 8.11
N GLU A 341 17.77 -8.13 7.60
CA GLU A 341 19.11 -7.54 7.56
C GLU A 341 19.73 -7.40 8.96
N LEU A 342 18.96 -6.91 9.93
CA LEU A 342 19.40 -6.81 11.33
C LEU A 342 19.73 -8.17 11.93
N THR A 343 18.89 -9.17 11.66
CA THR A 343 19.07 -10.55 12.15
C THR A 343 20.33 -11.17 11.54
N ASP A 344 20.54 -11.00 10.23
CA ASP A 344 21.73 -11.50 9.54
C ASP A 344 23.01 -10.85 10.07
N LYS A 345 23.00 -9.52 10.20
CA LYS A 345 24.12 -8.75 10.75
C LYS A 345 24.46 -9.20 12.16
N LYS A 346 23.47 -9.30 13.05
CA LYS A 346 23.68 -9.73 14.44
C LYS A 346 24.17 -11.17 14.50
N GLY A 347 23.60 -12.06 13.69
CA GLY A 347 24.06 -13.44 13.56
C GLY A 347 25.53 -13.54 13.11
N ASN A 348 25.96 -12.73 12.15
CA ASN A 348 27.36 -12.69 11.71
C ASN A 348 28.29 -12.20 12.82
N GLU A 349 27.91 -11.13 13.53
CA GLU A 349 28.67 -10.63 14.69
C GLU A 349 28.82 -11.69 15.78
N THR A 350 27.75 -12.40 16.12
CA THR A 350 27.76 -13.48 17.12
C THR A 350 28.64 -14.67 16.68
N VAL A 351 28.59 -15.07 15.41
CA VAL A 351 29.48 -16.12 14.87
C VAL A 351 30.96 -15.72 14.95
N GLU A 352 31.31 -14.46 14.66
CA GLU A 352 32.70 -14.00 14.80
C GLU A 352 33.16 -13.98 16.26
N LYS A 353 32.29 -13.62 17.21
CA LYS A 353 32.58 -13.75 18.65
C LYS A 353 32.83 -15.20 19.06
N LEU A 354 31.99 -16.14 18.61
CA LEU A 354 32.16 -17.58 18.86
C LEU A 354 33.49 -18.11 18.33
N LYS A 355 33.87 -17.74 17.09
CA LYS A 355 35.18 -18.09 16.51
C LYS A 355 36.34 -17.55 17.35
N PHE A 356 36.23 -16.31 17.84
CA PHE A 356 37.25 -15.69 18.68
C PHE A 356 37.42 -16.44 20.01
N ILE A 357 36.32 -16.84 20.66
CA ILE A 357 36.33 -17.64 21.90
C ILE A 357 37.01 -19.00 21.63
N LYS A 358 36.58 -19.72 20.58
CA LYS A 358 37.13 -21.02 20.20
C LYS A 358 38.64 -20.97 19.94
N LYS A 359 39.11 -19.94 19.24
CA LYS A 359 40.55 -19.72 19.00
C LYS A 359 41.32 -19.46 20.30
N SER A 360 40.72 -18.77 21.26
CA SER A 360 41.36 -18.42 22.53
C SER A 360 41.58 -19.65 23.43
N LEU A 361 40.67 -20.63 23.37
CA LEU A 361 40.73 -21.87 24.15
C LEU A 361 41.71 -22.94 23.59
N GLY A 362 42.23 -22.72 22.38
CA GLY A 362 43.17 -23.63 21.71
C GLY A 362 44.63 -23.58 22.21
N LYS A 363 44.94 -22.79 23.25
CA LYS A 363 46.29 -22.70 23.82
C LYS A 363 46.55 -23.84 24.81
N ASN A 364 47.78 -24.37 24.82
CA ASN A 364 48.20 -25.46 25.71
C ASN A 364 48.91 -24.91 26.95
N MET A 365 48.88 -25.69 28.05
CA MET A 365 49.52 -25.36 29.32
C MET A 365 50.69 -26.33 29.57
N THR A 366 51.94 -25.84 29.56
CA THR A 366 53.11 -26.68 29.87
C THR A 366 53.90 -26.22 31.09
N ASN A 367 53.72 -24.97 31.52
CA ASN A 367 54.39 -24.40 32.69
C ASN A 367 53.43 -23.53 33.52
N LEU A 368 53.85 -23.18 34.75
CA LEU A 368 53.04 -22.41 35.70
C LEU A 368 52.56 -21.06 35.14
N THR A 369 53.39 -20.35 34.37
CA THR A 369 53.02 -19.07 33.77
C THR A 369 51.93 -19.26 32.72
N GLU A 370 52.11 -20.23 31.81
CA GLU A 370 51.12 -20.60 30.80
C GLU A 370 49.82 -21.11 31.42
N TYR A 371 49.90 -21.83 32.55
CA TYR A 371 48.73 -22.30 33.29
C TYR A 371 47.91 -21.15 33.87
N VAL A 372 48.56 -20.19 34.55
CA VAL A 372 47.90 -19.01 35.14
C VAL A 372 47.31 -18.11 34.04
N ASP A 373 48.03 -17.90 32.95
CA ASP A 373 47.53 -17.14 31.80
C ASP A 373 46.33 -17.84 31.12
N PHE A 374 46.35 -19.18 31.06
CA PHE A 374 45.23 -19.95 30.54
C PHE A 374 44.00 -19.88 31.44
N VAL A 375 44.16 -19.90 32.77
CA VAL A 375 43.05 -19.72 33.73
C VAL A 375 42.38 -18.34 33.53
N LYS A 376 43.16 -17.27 33.32
CA LYS A 376 42.61 -15.94 32.97
C LYS A 376 41.83 -15.98 31.67
N LEU A 377 42.40 -16.55 30.61
CA LEU A 377 41.76 -16.67 29.30
C LEU A 377 40.46 -17.49 29.37
N LEU A 378 40.41 -18.54 30.19
CA LEU A 378 39.21 -19.35 30.38
C LEU A 378 38.10 -18.56 31.08
N ASN A 379 38.42 -17.78 32.11
CA ASN A 379 37.45 -16.92 32.78
C ASN A 379 36.91 -15.82 31.86
N GLU A 380 37.77 -15.21 31.04
CA GLU A 380 37.35 -14.27 29.99
C GLU A 380 36.47 -14.94 28.93
N ALA A 381 36.80 -16.17 28.52
CA ALA A 381 36.01 -16.95 27.57
C ALA A 381 34.60 -17.25 28.11
N LYS A 382 34.46 -17.58 29.39
CA LYS A 382 33.14 -17.78 30.04
C LYS A 382 32.31 -16.50 30.05
N ALA A 383 32.91 -15.38 30.47
CA ALA A 383 32.20 -14.09 30.48
C ALA A 383 31.71 -13.70 29.08
N LYS A 384 32.54 -13.89 28.05
CA LYS A 384 32.15 -13.64 26.64
C LYS A 384 31.11 -14.64 26.14
N LEU A 385 31.13 -15.88 26.61
CA LEU A 385 30.11 -16.87 26.26
C LEU A 385 28.73 -16.49 26.81
N GLU A 386 28.65 -15.97 28.04
CA GLU A 386 27.39 -15.46 28.61
C GLU A 386 26.84 -14.29 27.77
N GLU A 387 27.68 -13.33 27.36
CA GLU A 387 27.29 -12.24 26.45
C GLU A 387 26.73 -12.79 25.11
N VAL A 388 27.37 -13.81 24.55
CA VAL A 388 26.93 -14.47 23.32
C VAL A 388 25.59 -15.22 23.51
N ILE A 389 25.33 -15.80 24.69
CA ILE A 389 24.05 -16.43 25.02
C ILE A 389 22.92 -15.40 25.06
N GLU A 390 23.17 -14.21 25.61
CA GLU A 390 22.20 -13.10 25.58
C GLU A 390 21.92 -12.65 24.14
N GLU A 391 22.96 -12.48 23.31
CA GLU A 391 22.79 -12.12 21.89
C GLU A 391 22.02 -13.19 21.10
N LYS A 392 22.28 -14.47 21.38
CA LYS A 392 21.51 -15.59 20.83
C LYS A 392 20.02 -15.46 21.17
N GLY A 393 19.67 -15.05 22.39
CA GLY A 393 18.28 -14.80 22.79
C GLY A 393 17.61 -13.68 21.98
N VAL A 394 18.35 -12.61 21.67
CA VAL A 394 17.86 -11.52 20.80
C VAL A 394 17.63 -12.01 19.37
N ILE A 395 18.55 -12.81 18.81
CA ILE A 395 18.41 -13.38 17.47
C ILE A 395 17.20 -14.34 17.39
N GLU A 396 16.95 -15.12 18.45
CA GLU A 396 15.77 -15.98 18.57
C GLU A 396 14.47 -15.18 18.52
N GLU A 397 14.41 -14.07 19.26
CA GLU A 397 13.26 -13.17 19.27
C GLU A 397 13.02 -12.53 17.89
N MET A 398 14.08 -12.05 17.23
CA MET A 398 14.01 -11.50 15.87
C MET A 398 13.49 -12.54 14.86
N ASN A 399 14.01 -13.76 14.89
CA ASN A 399 13.54 -14.88 14.05
C ASN A 399 12.08 -15.25 14.33
N SER A 400 11.66 -15.21 15.60
CA SER A 400 10.27 -15.46 16.00
C SER A 400 9.31 -14.41 15.42
N ILE A 401 9.70 -13.13 15.45
CA ILE A 401 8.92 -12.03 14.87
C ILE A 401 8.83 -12.18 13.35
N LEU A 402 9.93 -12.49 12.67
CA LEU A 402 9.97 -12.74 11.22
C LEU A 402 9.01 -13.88 10.84
N ARG A 403 9.13 -15.05 11.47
CA ARG A 403 8.25 -16.21 11.23
C ARG A 403 6.77 -15.90 11.47
N LYS A 404 6.45 -15.21 12.56
CA LYS A 404 5.06 -14.78 12.83
C LYS A 404 4.57 -13.85 11.73
N SER A 405 5.46 -13.08 11.12
CA SER A 405 5.14 -12.11 10.09
C SER A 405 4.95 -12.71 8.71
N SER A 406 5.67 -13.76 8.34
CA SER A 406 5.71 -14.25 6.95
C SER A 406 4.50 -15.05 6.46
N LYS A 407 3.37 -15.01 7.18
CA LYS A 407 2.08 -15.58 6.74
C LYS A 407 1.41 -14.76 5.61
N SER A 408 2.17 -14.38 4.58
CA SER A 408 1.64 -13.81 3.34
C SER A 408 0.99 -14.89 2.48
N LYS A 409 -0.01 -14.52 1.67
CA LYS A 409 -0.73 -15.44 0.74
C LYS A 409 -0.16 -15.43 -0.70
N ASP A 410 0.83 -14.59 -1.00
CA ASP A 410 1.40 -14.44 -2.35
C ASP A 410 2.52 -15.46 -2.63
N ILE A 411 2.30 -16.39 -3.57
CA ILE A 411 3.15 -17.57 -3.85
C ILE A 411 4.61 -17.23 -4.16
N ASN A 412 4.87 -16.21 -4.98
CA ASN A 412 6.25 -15.82 -5.33
C ASN A 412 6.98 -15.16 -4.15
N THR A 413 6.26 -14.36 -3.36
CA THR A 413 6.79 -13.74 -2.14
C THR A 413 7.08 -14.79 -1.06
N ILE A 414 6.23 -15.82 -0.97
CA ILE A 414 6.41 -16.96 -0.06
C ILE A 414 7.71 -17.70 -0.37
N ALA A 415 8.04 -17.96 -1.64
CA ALA A 415 9.26 -18.69 -2.01
C ALA A 415 10.54 -17.99 -1.56
N THR A 416 10.70 -16.69 -1.87
CA THR A 416 11.90 -15.93 -1.50
C THR A 416 11.99 -15.65 0.01
N SER A 417 10.85 -15.35 0.66
CA SER A 417 10.80 -15.16 2.11
C SER A 417 11.16 -16.44 2.86
N ASN A 418 10.65 -17.60 2.42
CA ASN A 418 10.96 -18.89 3.02
C ASN A 418 12.44 -19.26 2.88
N ILE A 419 13.10 -18.90 1.75
CA ILE A 419 14.53 -19.15 1.55
C ILE A 419 15.38 -18.32 2.53
N ASN A 420 15.07 -17.03 2.68
CA ASN A 420 15.79 -16.16 3.61
C ASN A 420 15.55 -16.58 5.07
N GLU A 421 14.31 -16.90 5.44
CA GLU A 421 13.99 -17.40 6.79
C GLU A 421 14.67 -18.73 7.11
N ASN A 422 14.70 -19.67 6.16
CA ASN A 422 15.42 -20.93 6.35
C ASN A 422 16.92 -20.70 6.49
N THR A 423 17.50 -19.75 5.75
CA THR A 423 18.92 -19.41 5.86
C THR A 423 19.25 -18.81 7.23
N LEU A 424 18.42 -17.89 7.72
CA LEU A 424 18.54 -17.32 9.06
C LEU A 424 18.34 -18.37 10.16
N GLN A 425 17.42 -19.32 9.96
CA GLN A 425 17.23 -20.42 10.90
C GLN A 425 18.44 -21.35 10.95
N ILE A 426 18.97 -21.77 9.79
CA ILE A 426 20.17 -22.61 9.72
C ILE A 426 21.34 -21.92 10.43
N LYS A 427 21.48 -20.59 10.26
CA LYS A 427 22.50 -19.80 10.95
C LYS A 427 22.26 -19.78 12.46
N TYR A 428 21.02 -19.61 12.91
CA TYR A 428 20.67 -19.70 14.34
C TYR A 428 20.97 -21.08 14.92
N ASP A 429 20.56 -22.16 14.26
CA ASP A 429 20.81 -23.53 14.71
C ASP A 429 22.32 -23.82 14.81
N ARG A 430 23.10 -23.27 13.87
CA ARG A 430 24.56 -23.31 13.93
C ARG A 430 25.12 -22.57 15.14
N ILE A 431 24.63 -21.36 15.45
CA ILE A 431 25.02 -20.61 16.65
C ILE A 431 24.71 -21.45 17.91
N VAL A 432 23.53 -22.08 17.98
CA VAL A 432 23.17 -22.95 19.11
C VAL A 432 24.14 -24.12 19.24
N SER A 433 24.42 -24.81 18.14
CA SER A 433 25.38 -25.93 18.12
C SER A 433 26.79 -25.49 18.54
N GLU A 434 27.29 -24.36 18.04
CA GLU A 434 28.62 -23.84 18.39
C GLU A 434 28.69 -23.41 19.86
N ILE A 435 27.61 -22.86 20.44
CA ILE A 435 27.51 -22.56 21.88
C ILE A 435 27.59 -23.84 22.70
N ASP A 436 26.84 -24.88 22.34
CA ASP A 436 26.81 -26.13 23.08
C ASP A 436 28.16 -26.86 23.00
N GLU A 437 28.81 -26.87 21.83
CA GLU A 437 30.19 -27.34 21.66
C GLU A 437 31.17 -26.59 22.58
N LEU A 438 31.11 -25.25 22.61
CA LEU A 438 31.98 -24.44 23.45
C LEU A 438 31.73 -24.65 24.94
N LYS A 439 30.48 -24.88 25.37
CA LYS A 439 30.18 -25.23 26.77
C LYS A 439 30.85 -26.54 27.17
N ILE A 440 30.80 -27.55 26.30
CA ILE A 440 31.48 -28.83 26.52
C ILE A 440 33.00 -28.64 26.53
N GLU A 441 33.54 -27.86 25.59
CA GLU A 441 34.98 -27.56 25.52
C GLU A 441 35.47 -26.81 26.76
N ILE A 442 34.75 -25.78 27.21
CA ILE A 442 35.04 -25.05 28.46
C ILE A 442 35.01 -26.00 29.65
N SER A 443 33.99 -26.85 29.77
CA SER A 443 33.87 -27.83 30.86
C SER A 443 35.04 -28.82 30.87
N SER A 444 35.47 -29.26 29.69
CA SER A 444 36.65 -30.12 29.53
C SER A 444 37.95 -29.41 29.94
N LYS A 445 38.13 -28.14 29.54
CA LYS A 445 39.28 -27.33 29.94
C LYS A 445 39.27 -27.01 31.44
N GLU A 446 38.11 -26.80 32.05
CA GLU A 446 37.96 -26.66 33.51
C GLU A 446 38.40 -27.93 34.24
N ALA A 447 37.98 -29.11 33.75
CA ALA A 447 38.39 -30.38 34.33
C ALA A 447 39.93 -30.58 34.23
N LEU A 448 40.54 -30.22 33.09
CA LEU A 448 41.99 -30.26 32.91
C LEU A 448 42.73 -29.29 33.85
N ILE A 449 42.19 -28.09 34.05
CA ILE A 449 42.72 -27.15 35.04
C ILE A 449 42.62 -27.76 36.44
N ALA A 450 41.46 -28.28 36.82
CA ALA A 450 41.24 -28.87 38.15
C ALA A 450 42.16 -30.06 38.43
N ASP A 451 42.44 -30.90 37.44
CA ASP A 451 43.35 -32.05 37.55
C ASP A 451 44.82 -31.61 37.70
N GLY A 452 45.25 -30.59 36.94
CA GLY A 452 46.60 -30.02 37.06
C GLY A 452 46.78 -29.04 38.23
N GLN A 453 45.70 -28.63 38.89
CA GLN A 453 45.72 -27.61 39.95
C GLN A 453 46.57 -28.02 41.16
N PRO A 454 46.50 -29.25 41.70
CA PRO A 454 47.31 -29.63 42.84
C PRO A 454 48.81 -29.57 42.55
N GLU A 455 49.24 -30.00 41.37
CA GLU A 455 50.65 -29.95 40.96
C GLU A 455 51.12 -28.51 40.79
N MET A 456 50.34 -27.67 40.11
CA MET A 456 50.70 -26.27 39.88
C MET A 456 50.68 -25.44 41.17
N LEU A 457 49.81 -25.75 42.13
CA LEU A 457 49.82 -25.15 43.46
C LEU A 457 51.07 -25.54 44.24
N LEU A 458 51.50 -26.81 44.21
CA LEU A 458 52.76 -27.23 44.83
C LEU A 458 53.97 -26.53 44.20
N VAL A 459 53.98 -26.36 42.87
CA VAL A 459 55.04 -25.61 42.17
C VAL A 459 55.01 -24.13 42.54
N LEU A 460 53.82 -23.52 42.67
CA LEU A 460 53.66 -22.13 43.08
C LEU A 460 54.11 -21.91 44.52
N ASP A 461 53.69 -22.76 45.46
CA ASP A 461 54.09 -22.68 46.86
C ASP A 461 55.59 -22.87 47.02
N LYS A 462 56.18 -23.85 46.32
CA LYS A 462 57.63 -24.03 46.27
C LYS A 462 58.34 -22.80 45.72
N ASN A 463 57.86 -22.23 44.61
CA ASN A 463 58.46 -21.02 44.03
C ASN A 463 58.36 -19.80 44.96
N ILE A 464 57.27 -19.67 45.73
CA ILE A 464 57.11 -18.63 46.73
C ILE A 464 58.10 -18.83 47.88
N VAL A 465 58.24 -20.06 48.38
CA VAL A 465 59.24 -20.40 49.41
C VAL A 465 60.66 -20.15 48.89
N ASP A 466 61.01 -20.61 47.69
CA ASP A 466 62.32 -20.41 47.07
C ASP A 466 62.65 -18.91 46.88
N VAL A 467 61.66 -18.09 46.48
CA VAL A 467 61.84 -16.63 46.35
C VAL A 467 61.98 -15.97 47.73
N LYS A 468 61.17 -16.40 48.71
CA LYS A 468 61.27 -15.93 50.09
C LYS A 468 62.63 -16.26 50.70
N GLU A 469 63.12 -17.49 50.54
CA GLU A 469 64.45 -17.92 50.98
C GLU A 469 65.56 -17.11 50.30
N LYS A 470 65.46 -16.85 49.00
CA LYS A 470 66.40 -15.95 48.30
C LYS A 470 66.39 -14.54 48.87
N ILE A 471 65.21 -14.00 49.22
CA ILE A 471 65.11 -12.69 49.87
C ILE A 471 65.76 -12.74 51.25
N ILE A 472 65.51 -13.78 52.05
CA ILE A 472 66.16 -13.99 53.36
C ILE A 472 67.68 -14.10 53.23
N GLU A 473 68.20 -14.82 52.23
CA GLU A 473 69.64 -14.89 51.95
C GLU A 473 70.21 -13.52 51.58
N LEU A 474 69.49 -12.73 50.78
CA LEU A 474 69.89 -11.36 50.43
C LEU A 474 69.88 -10.45 51.67
N ILE A 475 68.91 -10.61 52.58
CA ILE A 475 68.88 -9.94 53.90
C ILE A 475 70.09 -10.38 54.74
N GLY A 476 70.41 -11.67 54.76
CA GLY A 476 71.56 -12.23 55.47
C GLY A 476 72.88 -11.64 54.97
N LYS A 477 73.03 -11.48 53.64
CA LYS A 477 74.21 -10.85 53.03
C LYS A 477 74.38 -9.38 53.43
N ILE A 478 73.31 -8.64 53.69
CA ILE A 478 73.40 -7.27 54.23
C ILE A 478 73.91 -7.26 55.68
N ASN A 479 73.63 -8.33 56.43
CA ASN A 479 73.87 -8.42 57.87
C ASN A 479 75.13 -9.22 58.26
N VAL A 480 75.97 -9.63 57.31
CA VAL A 480 77.17 -10.43 57.57
C VAL A 480 78.30 -10.00 56.62
N GLY A 481 79.56 -10.20 57.02
CA GLY A 481 80.72 -10.05 56.14
C GLY A 481 81.24 -8.61 56.01
N THR A 482 81.73 -8.28 54.82
CA THR A 482 82.43 -7.02 54.51
C THR A 482 81.56 -5.77 54.71
N PHE A 483 80.23 -5.89 54.63
CA PHE A 483 79.30 -4.76 54.84
C PHE A 483 79.17 -4.30 56.30
N ILE A 484 79.74 -5.02 57.27
CA ILE A 484 79.75 -4.65 58.69
C ILE A 484 81.17 -4.33 59.18
N GLN A 485 82.19 -4.76 58.45
CA GLN A 485 83.58 -4.55 58.85
C GLN A 485 84.01 -3.11 58.61
N ALA A 486 84.48 -2.46 59.68
CA ALA A 486 85.01 -1.10 59.60
C ALA A 486 86.25 -0.99 58.68
N SER A 487 86.95 -2.10 58.40
CA SER A 487 88.13 -2.14 57.53
C SER A 487 87.82 -2.22 56.03
N SER A 488 86.56 -2.37 55.62
CA SER A 488 86.19 -2.46 54.19
C SER A 488 86.21 -1.11 53.49
N GLN A 489 86.49 -1.11 52.17
CA GLN A 489 86.52 0.09 51.34
C GLN A 489 85.11 0.57 50.97
N SER A 490 84.82 1.85 51.23
CA SER A 490 83.49 2.46 51.10
C SER A 490 82.90 2.41 49.68
N ALA A 491 83.70 2.73 48.66
CA ALA A 491 83.26 2.75 47.25
C ALA A 491 82.89 1.36 46.73
N GLU A 492 83.69 0.34 47.09
CA GLU A 492 83.42 -1.06 46.74
C GLU A 492 82.14 -1.56 47.43
N MET A 493 81.92 -1.20 48.70
CA MET A 493 80.71 -1.58 49.43
C MET A 493 79.44 -0.92 48.86
N CYS A 494 79.51 0.34 48.42
CA CYS A 494 78.38 1.00 47.75
C CYS A 494 78.03 0.30 46.41
N SER A 495 79.04 0.00 45.59
CA SER A 495 78.85 -0.74 44.33
C SER A 495 78.24 -2.13 44.55
N ASP A 496 78.71 -2.86 45.55
CA ASP A 496 78.20 -4.19 45.84
C ASP A 496 76.79 -4.18 46.45
N LEU A 497 76.43 -3.15 47.23
CA LEU A 497 75.06 -2.93 47.69
C LEU A 497 74.09 -2.61 46.55
N GLU A 498 74.52 -1.89 45.50
CA GLU A 498 73.70 -1.64 44.30
C GLU A 498 73.47 -2.92 43.49
N LYS A 499 74.52 -3.74 43.32
CA LYS A 499 74.39 -5.08 42.70
C LYS A 499 73.43 -5.96 43.50
N LEU A 500 73.47 -5.86 44.84
CA LEU A 500 72.57 -6.60 45.72
C LEU A 500 71.11 -6.11 45.58
N LYS A 501 70.89 -4.80 45.49
CA LYS A 501 69.56 -4.21 45.25
C LYS A 501 68.98 -4.66 43.91
N LYS A 502 69.79 -4.68 42.84
CA LYS A 502 69.34 -5.17 41.53
C LYS A 502 68.86 -6.63 41.59
N ARG A 503 69.60 -7.50 42.28
CA ARG A 503 69.18 -8.91 42.50
C ARG A 503 67.91 -9.01 43.34
N PHE A 504 67.73 -8.13 44.31
CA PHE A 504 66.49 -8.06 45.09
C PHE A 504 65.29 -7.62 44.24
N GLU A 505 65.41 -6.60 43.40
CA GLU A 505 64.33 -6.16 42.52
C GLU A 505 63.88 -7.27 41.54
N GLU A 506 64.82 -8.09 41.05
CA GLU A 506 64.49 -9.28 40.26
C GLU A 506 63.69 -10.32 41.08
N SER A 507 64.06 -10.56 42.34
CA SER A 507 63.31 -11.46 43.25
C SER A 507 61.95 -10.89 43.65
N LYS A 508 61.86 -9.57 43.89
CA LYS A 508 60.62 -8.85 44.20
C LYS A 508 59.62 -8.96 43.06
N LYS A 509 60.06 -8.71 41.82
CA LYS A 509 59.20 -8.87 40.62
C LYS A 509 58.68 -10.31 40.47
N ARG A 510 59.49 -11.32 40.79
CA ARG A 510 59.06 -12.73 40.79
C ARG A 510 58.03 -12.99 41.90
N ALA A 511 58.26 -12.47 43.11
CA ALA A 511 57.30 -12.56 44.21
C ALA A 511 55.95 -11.94 43.84
N GLU A 512 55.94 -10.73 43.29
CA GLU A 512 54.72 -10.04 42.84
C GLU A 512 53.98 -10.85 41.75
N THR A 513 54.72 -11.46 40.84
CA THR A 513 54.15 -12.34 39.79
C THR A 513 53.49 -13.56 40.43
N TYR A 514 54.13 -14.23 41.39
CA TYR A 514 53.57 -15.39 42.08
C TYR A 514 52.38 -15.04 42.98
N MET A 515 52.40 -13.89 43.66
CA MET A 515 51.26 -13.39 44.43
C MET A 515 50.07 -13.07 43.52
N SER A 516 50.30 -12.50 42.32
CA SER A 516 49.25 -12.33 41.32
C SER A 516 48.71 -13.68 40.82
N SER A 517 49.56 -14.68 40.64
CA SER A 517 49.16 -16.05 40.32
C SER A 517 48.30 -16.68 41.43
N GLN A 518 48.62 -16.47 42.72
CA GLN A 518 47.78 -16.94 43.84
C GLN A 518 46.36 -16.35 43.75
N SER A 519 46.24 -15.04 43.47
CA SER A 519 44.94 -14.38 43.32
C SER A 519 44.12 -14.94 42.15
N VAL A 520 44.76 -15.25 41.01
CA VAL A 520 44.09 -15.81 39.82
C VAL A 520 43.59 -17.23 40.07
N LEU A 521 44.33 -18.01 40.84
CA LEU A 521 43.98 -19.38 41.21
C LEU A 521 43.01 -19.47 42.40
N GLY A 522 42.53 -18.34 42.92
CA GLY A 522 41.60 -18.29 44.04
C GLY A 522 42.22 -18.67 45.39
N GLN A 523 43.55 -18.61 45.51
CA GLN A 523 44.28 -18.84 46.77
C GLN A 523 44.38 -17.57 47.59
N GLN A 524 44.53 -17.72 48.91
CA GLN A 524 44.88 -16.60 49.78
C GLN A 524 46.30 -16.11 49.43
N VAL A 525 46.44 -14.82 49.13
CA VAL A 525 47.73 -14.22 48.79
C VAL A 525 48.62 -14.23 50.04
N THR A 526 49.78 -14.88 49.95
CA THR A 526 50.74 -14.96 51.06
C THR A 526 51.63 -13.70 51.05
N PRO A 527 51.55 -12.82 52.06
CA PRO A 527 52.45 -11.67 52.15
C PRO A 527 53.88 -12.14 52.46
N ILE A 528 54.86 -11.58 51.75
CA ILE A 528 56.29 -11.81 52.01
C ILE A 528 56.82 -10.58 52.76
N GLU A 529 56.70 -10.61 54.10
CA GLU A 529 57.12 -9.51 54.99
C GLU A 529 58.62 -9.19 54.85
N GLU A 530 59.41 -10.17 54.42
CA GLU A 530 60.85 -10.04 54.19
C GLU A 530 61.18 -9.05 53.05
N ILE A 531 60.24 -8.75 52.15
CA ILE A 531 60.41 -7.69 51.13
C ILE A 531 60.60 -6.34 51.81
N GLU A 532 59.72 -5.98 52.75
CA GLU A 532 59.84 -4.72 53.50
C GLU A 532 61.06 -4.71 54.41
N GLU A 533 61.40 -5.85 55.00
CA GLU A 533 62.58 -6.00 55.86
C GLU A 533 63.88 -5.76 55.08
N PHE A 534 64.00 -6.33 53.88
CA PHE A 534 65.15 -6.08 53.00
C PHE A 534 65.26 -4.60 52.63
N GLU A 535 64.18 -3.96 52.23
CA GLU A 535 64.19 -2.54 51.84
C GLU A 535 64.68 -1.65 52.99
N LYS A 536 64.15 -1.84 54.21
CA LYS A 536 64.58 -1.12 55.41
C LYS A 536 66.06 -1.34 55.73
N LYS A 537 66.52 -2.59 55.71
CA LYS A 537 67.91 -2.93 56.05
C LYS A 537 68.91 -2.48 54.99
N TRP A 538 68.56 -2.61 53.71
CA TRP A 538 69.37 -2.12 52.61
C TRP A 538 69.51 -0.60 52.67
N GLU A 539 68.42 0.13 52.87
CA GLU A 539 68.44 1.58 52.93
C GLU A 539 69.31 2.11 54.07
N ALA A 540 69.17 1.52 55.28
CA ALA A 540 70.01 1.87 56.42
C ALA A 540 71.50 1.61 56.16
N ARG A 541 71.83 0.45 55.53
CA ARG A 541 73.21 0.05 55.26
C ARG A 541 73.83 0.86 54.12
N TYR A 542 73.09 1.11 53.06
CA TYR A 542 73.53 1.92 51.92
C TYR A 542 73.78 3.36 52.35
N ARG A 543 72.90 3.96 53.15
CA ARG A 543 73.13 5.31 53.72
C ARG A 543 74.41 5.39 54.54
N LEU A 544 74.68 4.40 55.39
CA LEU A 544 75.89 4.37 56.21
C LEU A 544 77.17 4.33 55.37
N TRP A 545 77.22 3.43 54.37
CA TRP A 545 78.39 3.30 53.52
C TRP A 545 78.54 4.46 52.54
N LYS A 546 77.43 5.01 52.06
CA LYS A 546 77.43 6.20 51.21
C LYS A 546 77.96 7.41 51.96
N ASN A 547 77.48 7.67 53.18
CA ASN A 547 78.00 8.76 54.01
C ASN A 547 79.50 8.58 54.31
N ARG A 548 79.97 7.35 54.48
CA ARG A 548 81.38 7.05 54.66
C ARG A 548 82.18 7.23 53.37
N ASP A 549 81.64 6.86 52.23
CA ASP A 549 82.26 7.06 50.93
C ASP A 549 82.38 8.54 50.59
N ASP A 550 81.30 9.29 50.81
CA ASP A 550 81.28 10.75 50.69
C ASP A 550 82.36 11.36 51.60
N PHE A 551 82.49 10.90 52.86
CA PHE A 551 83.55 11.32 53.76
C PHE A 551 84.96 10.90 53.32
N ASP A 552 85.16 9.69 52.81
CA ASP A 552 86.46 9.21 52.33
C ASP A 552 86.87 9.94 51.03
N GLN A 553 85.91 10.29 50.16
CA GLN A 553 86.10 11.15 48.99
C GLN A 553 86.45 12.58 49.41
N ASP A 554 85.67 13.18 50.31
CA ASP A 554 85.93 14.51 50.87
C ASP A 554 87.30 14.55 51.56
N LYS A 555 87.66 13.53 52.33
CA LYS A 555 88.99 13.37 52.92
C LYS A 555 90.08 13.29 51.84
N THR A 556 89.88 12.52 50.79
CA THR A 556 90.87 12.41 49.69
C THR A 556 91.06 13.76 49.01
N ILE A 557 89.96 14.46 48.72
CA ILE A 557 89.95 15.86 48.25
C ILE A 557 90.73 16.77 49.22
N TRP A 558 90.51 16.64 50.53
CA TRP A 558 91.21 17.43 51.56
C TRP A 558 92.71 17.16 51.67
N PHE A 559 93.17 15.94 51.36
CA PHE A 559 94.59 15.56 51.52
C PHE A 559 95.39 15.59 50.21
N GLU A 560 94.73 15.48 49.05
CA GLU A 560 95.40 15.39 47.75
C GLU A 560 95.23 16.62 46.86
N GLU A 561 94.20 17.46 47.09
CA GLU A 561 94.06 18.71 46.32
C GLU A 561 95.04 19.80 46.78
N THR A 562 95.49 20.61 45.83
CA THR A 562 96.34 21.76 46.10
C THR A 562 95.61 22.76 47.00
N PHE A 563 96.29 23.28 48.05
CA PHE A 563 95.73 24.23 49.03
C PHE A 563 95.04 25.48 48.42
N ARG A 564 95.27 25.80 47.14
CA ARG A 564 94.58 26.89 46.43
C ARG A 564 93.16 26.55 45.98
N ASP A 565 92.86 25.27 45.84
CA ASP A 565 91.61 24.76 45.29
C ASP A 565 90.63 24.31 46.39
N GLN A 566 91.07 24.27 47.65
CA GLN A 566 90.27 23.89 48.82
C GLN A 566 89.55 25.11 49.44
N ASP A 567 88.21 25.12 49.41
CA ASP A 567 87.40 26.16 50.08
C ASP A 567 87.08 25.77 51.54
N ALA A 568 87.86 26.32 52.47
CA ALA A 568 87.73 26.06 53.91
C ALA A 568 86.36 26.41 54.51
N ILE A 569 85.57 27.30 53.88
CA ILE A 569 84.27 27.73 54.42
C ILE A 569 83.16 26.74 54.02
N GLU A 570 83.29 26.08 52.87
CA GLU A 570 82.36 25.03 52.44
C GLU A 570 82.59 23.72 53.23
N ILE A 571 83.84 23.48 53.63
CA ILE A 571 84.29 22.30 54.39
C ILE A 571 83.73 22.26 55.83
N GLU A 572 83.46 23.41 56.45
CA GLU A 572 82.91 23.48 57.83
C GLU A 572 81.40 23.13 57.89
N LYS A 573 80.72 23.04 56.74
CA LYS A 573 79.26 22.89 56.64
C LYS A 573 78.76 21.54 56.10
N ARG A 574 79.63 20.73 55.49
CA ARG A 574 79.34 19.34 55.08
C ARG A 574 79.70 18.39 56.21
#